data_AF-A0A8T7GFF1-F1
#
_entry.id   AF-A0A8T7GFF1-F1
#
_cell.length_a   1.000
_cell.length_b   1.000
_cell.length_c   1.000
_cell.angle_alpha   90.00
_cell.angle_beta   90.00
_cell.angle_gamma   90.00
#
_symmetry.space_group_name_H-M   'P 1'
#
loop_
_entity.id
_entity.type
_entity.pdbx_description
1 polymer ?
#
loop_
_entity_poly.entity_id
_entity_poly.type
_entity_poly.pdbx_seq_one_letter_code
_entity_poly.pdbx_strand_id
1 'polypeptide(L)'
;MSENFIPKNVFGKFMHITDTQWKLPSKKSLVFFLGAGFCPYCATQRWAIVEALKNFGQWNNLVEERSASVEEKFVNVPTFSFAKATFESELIEFIGRETADRNFDPLQELNIDDQNILDVYNPDNMIPFLLIDGQYMRFGSSIKPELLQNIGHDTVRNEISLEKSEIGKMIREETKNITTLICKCVSDKSDICKSMEIIEKRNEIN
;
A
#
# COMPACT_ATOMS: atom_id res chain seq x y z
N MET A 1 -12.21 22.88 17.97
CA MET A 1 -13.50 22.90 17.26
C MET A 1 -13.26 22.18 15.96
N SER A 2 -13.78 20.96 15.83
CA SER A 2 -13.58 20.10 14.66
C SER A 2 -14.35 20.71 13.49
N GLU A 3 -13.64 21.26 12.52
CA GLU A 3 -14.22 21.47 11.20
C GLU A 3 -14.69 20.12 10.68
N ASN A 4 -15.92 20.09 10.17
CA ASN A 4 -16.54 18.89 9.62
C ASN A 4 -15.70 18.37 8.47
N PHE A 5 -14.84 17.40 8.77
CA PHE A 5 -13.99 16.72 7.82
C PHE A 5 -14.88 15.89 6.87
N ILE A 6 -14.89 16.26 5.59
CA ILE A 6 -15.55 15.50 4.54
C ILE A 6 -14.44 14.83 3.71
N PRO A 7 -14.22 13.51 3.87
CA PRO A 7 -13.30 12.77 3.03
C PRO A 7 -13.70 12.93 1.57
N LYS A 8 -12.76 13.34 0.72
CA LYS A 8 -12.96 13.42 -0.72
C LYS A 8 -12.16 12.32 -1.40
N ASN A 9 -12.81 11.58 -2.30
CA ASN A 9 -12.10 10.66 -3.18
C ASN A 9 -11.18 11.46 -4.09
N VAL A 10 -9.92 11.02 -4.24
CA VAL A 10 -8.90 11.76 -5.00
C VAL A 10 -8.42 10.95 -6.20
N PHE A 11 -7.91 9.74 -5.94
CA PHE A 11 -7.43 8.82 -6.97
C PHE A 11 -7.80 7.39 -6.57
N GLY A 12 -8.42 6.66 -7.49
CA GLY A 12 -8.97 5.33 -7.19
C GLY A 12 -9.90 5.37 -5.97
N LYS A 13 -9.63 4.50 -4.99
CA LYS A 13 -10.38 4.42 -3.71
C LYS A 13 -9.68 5.12 -2.54
N PHE A 14 -8.69 5.97 -2.79
CA PHE A 14 -8.06 6.77 -1.74
C PHE A 14 -8.91 7.98 -1.38
N MET A 15 -8.97 8.25 -0.08
CA MET A 15 -9.58 9.43 0.51
C MET A 15 -8.49 10.42 0.93
N HIS A 16 -8.67 11.69 0.58
CA HIS A 16 -7.91 12.78 1.19
C HIS A 16 -8.50 13.10 2.57
N ILE A 17 -7.63 13.12 3.58
CA ILE A 17 -7.99 13.29 4.98
C ILE A 17 -7.62 14.68 5.52
N THR A 18 -6.46 15.20 5.15
CA THR A 18 -5.99 16.51 5.60
C THR A 18 -4.79 16.91 4.76
N ASP A 19 -4.58 18.21 4.60
CA ASP A 19 -3.34 18.77 4.02
C ASP A 19 -2.19 18.80 5.04
N THR A 20 -2.44 18.35 6.28
CA THR A 20 -1.43 18.33 7.36
C THR A 20 -0.70 16.99 7.38
N GLN A 21 0.62 17.04 7.19
CA GLN A 21 1.49 15.88 7.30
C GLN A 21 1.56 15.31 8.72
N TRP A 22 1.53 13.98 8.82
CA TRP A 22 1.90 13.26 10.04
C TRP A 22 3.39 13.40 10.31
N LYS A 23 3.75 14.03 11.43
CA LYS A 23 5.15 14.34 11.74
C LYS A 23 5.84 13.14 12.38
N LEU A 24 6.74 12.52 11.64
CA LEU A 24 7.70 11.55 12.17
C LEU A 24 9.00 12.21 12.65
N PRO A 25 9.69 11.65 13.65
CA PRO A 25 11.02 12.13 14.06
C PRO A 25 12.04 12.13 12.91
N SER A 26 11.94 11.18 11.98
CA SER A 26 12.79 11.07 10.80
C SER A 26 12.59 12.20 9.78
N LYS A 27 11.46 12.91 9.84
CA LYS A 27 11.00 13.91 8.85
C LYS A 27 10.80 13.35 7.43
N LYS A 28 10.80 12.03 7.27
CA LYS A 28 10.45 11.35 6.02
C LYS A 28 8.93 11.24 5.91
N SER A 29 8.41 11.09 4.69
CA SER A 29 6.99 10.85 4.51
C SER A 29 6.63 9.44 4.95
N LEU A 30 5.56 9.31 5.75
CA LEU A 30 5.11 8.02 6.26
C LEU A 30 4.38 7.23 5.16
N VAL A 31 4.68 5.94 5.04
CA VAL A 31 3.79 4.98 4.37
C VAL A 31 3.52 3.84 5.36
N PHE A 32 2.32 3.85 5.94
CA PHE A 32 1.91 2.89 6.96
C PHE A 32 0.91 1.90 6.36
N PHE A 33 1.18 0.61 6.54
CA PHE A 33 0.29 -0.47 6.13
C PHE A 33 -0.07 -1.34 7.34
N LEU A 34 -1.36 -1.59 7.54
CA LEU A 34 -1.88 -2.59 8.47
C LEU A 34 -2.58 -3.70 7.68
N GLY A 35 -2.20 -4.94 7.96
CA GLY A 35 -2.80 -6.13 7.38
C GLY A 35 -2.58 -7.38 8.23
N ALA A 36 -2.85 -8.53 7.62
CA ALA A 36 -2.53 -9.84 8.18
C ALA A 36 -2.11 -10.79 7.06
N GLY A 37 -1.38 -11.85 7.41
CA GLY A 37 -0.93 -12.89 6.50
C GLY A 37 -2.10 -13.67 5.91
N PHE A 38 -3.12 -14.02 6.71
CA PHE A 38 -4.28 -14.78 6.26
C PHE A 38 -5.13 -14.04 5.20
N CYS A 39 -5.19 -12.71 5.29
CA CYS A 39 -6.13 -11.84 4.59
C CYS A 39 -5.85 -11.77 3.05
N PRO A 40 -6.75 -12.26 2.18
CA PRO A 40 -6.51 -12.29 0.74
C PRO A 40 -6.56 -10.92 0.05
N TYR A 41 -7.35 -9.97 0.57
CA TYR A 41 -7.32 -8.59 0.08
C TYR A 41 -6.03 -7.86 0.49
N CYS A 42 -5.48 -8.19 1.66
CA CYS A 42 -4.17 -7.72 2.08
C CYS A 42 -3.11 -8.25 1.13
N ALA A 43 -3.18 -9.55 0.80
CA ALA A 43 -2.30 -10.19 -0.15
C ALA A 43 -2.26 -9.46 -1.52
N THR A 44 -3.41 -9.06 -2.07
CA THR A 44 -3.42 -8.31 -3.34
C THR A 44 -2.92 -6.88 -3.20
N GLN A 45 -3.24 -6.18 -2.10
CA GLN A 45 -2.78 -4.80 -1.90
C GLN A 45 -1.25 -4.69 -1.79
N ARG A 46 -0.58 -5.67 -1.16
CA ARG A 46 0.88 -5.68 -1.01
C ARG A 46 1.63 -5.65 -2.33
N TRP A 47 1.08 -6.24 -3.41
CA TRP A 47 1.70 -6.15 -4.73
C TRP A 47 1.87 -4.70 -5.19
N ALA A 48 0.81 -3.90 -5.09
CA ALA A 48 0.87 -2.51 -5.50
C ALA A 48 1.79 -1.67 -4.60
N ILE A 49 1.81 -1.94 -3.29
CA ILE A 49 2.73 -1.27 -2.35
C ILE A 49 4.19 -1.61 -2.71
N VAL A 50 4.51 -2.88 -2.91
CA VAL A 50 5.88 -3.32 -3.24
C VAL A 50 6.33 -2.68 -4.56
N GLU A 51 5.51 -2.71 -5.61
CA GLU A 51 5.85 -2.11 -6.90
C GLU A 51 5.95 -0.58 -6.82
N ALA A 52 5.10 0.10 -6.05
CA ALA A 52 5.17 1.56 -5.90
C ALA A 52 6.44 1.99 -5.18
N LEU A 53 6.78 1.31 -4.08
CA LEU A 53 7.93 1.68 -3.25
C LEU A 53 9.28 1.40 -3.91
N LYS A 54 9.36 0.50 -4.89
CA LYS A 54 10.59 0.34 -5.71
C LYS A 54 11.05 1.64 -6.39
N ASN A 55 10.16 2.60 -6.61
CA ASN A 55 10.52 3.90 -7.20
C ASN A 55 11.24 4.84 -6.21
N PHE A 56 11.24 4.52 -4.92
CA PHE A 56 11.69 5.44 -3.85
C PHE A 56 12.79 4.87 -2.96
N GLY A 57 13.21 3.62 -3.17
CA GLY A 57 14.14 2.93 -2.28
C GLY A 57 14.26 1.45 -2.57
N GLN A 58 14.82 0.72 -1.61
CA GLN A 58 15.10 -0.70 -1.74
C GLN A 58 14.51 -1.51 -0.58
N TRP A 59 13.96 -2.67 -0.93
CA TRP A 59 13.47 -3.64 0.05
C TRP A 59 14.60 -4.56 0.49
N ASN A 60 14.68 -4.81 1.79
CA ASN A 60 15.54 -5.83 2.38
C ASN A 60 14.67 -6.84 3.13
N ASN A 61 15.05 -8.13 3.09
CA ASN A 61 14.33 -9.23 3.74
C ASN A 61 12.84 -9.37 3.35
N LEU A 62 12.44 -8.80 2.22
CA LEU A 62 11.11 -9.02 1.65
C LEU A 62 11.04 -10.43 1.06
N VAL A 63 10.11 -11.24 1.56
CA VAL A 63 9.95 -12.64 1.14
C VAL A 63 8.59 -12.85 0.48
N GLU A 64 8.54 -13.78 -0.46
CA GLU A 64 7.28 -14.28 -1.00
C GLU A 64 6.49 -15.03 0.07
N GLU A 65 5.18 -14.84 0.07
CA GLU A 65 4.24 -15.55 0.94
C GLU A 65 2.90 -15.73 0.20
N ARG A 66 1.94 -16.41 0.81
CA ARG A 66 0.56 -16.50 0.34
C ARG A 66 -0.43 -16.17 1.46
N SER A 67 -1.63 -15.75 1.07
CA SER A 67 -2.77 -15.69 1.98
C SER A 67 -3.13 -17.07 2.54
N ALA A 68 -4.07 -17.11 3.48
CA ALA A 68 -4.52 -18.35 4.11
C ALA A 68 -4.86 -19.43 3.09
N SER A 69 -4.55 -20.67 3.41
CA SER A 69 -4.89 -21.84 2.59
C SER A 69 -6.31 -22.34 2.82
N VAL A 70 -6.96 -21.90 3.90
CA VAL A 70 -8.29 -22.31 4.37
C VAL A 70 -9.01 -21.11 5.03
N GLU A 71 -10.28 -21.29 5.38
CA GLU A 71 -11.10 -20.35 6.18
C GLU A 71 -11.38 -18.97 5.55
N GLU A 72 -10.73 -18.65 4.44
CA GLU A 72 -10.98 -17.49 3.60
C GLU A 72 -11.72 -17.88 2.32
N LYS A 73 -12.54 -16.96 1.78
CA LYS A 73 -13.24 -17.18 0.50
C LYS A 73 -12.26 -17.40 -0.65
N PHE A 74 -11.15 -16.67 -0.63
CA PHE A 74 -10.08 -16.76 -1.61
C PHE A 74 -8.80 -17.21 -0.90
N VAL A 75 -8.31 -18.39 -1.26
CA VAL A 75 -7.18 -19.04 -0.60
C VAL A 75 -5.91 -19.01 -1.44
N ASN A 76 -4.75 -19.10 -0.77
CA ASN A 76 -3.43 -19.20 -1.42
C ASN A 76 -3.12 -18.09 -2.44
N VAL A 77 -3.59 -16.88 -2.20
CA VAL A 77 -3.31 -15.72 -3.06
C VAL A 77 -1.82 -15.36 -2.90
N PRO A 78 -1.00 -15.39 -3.97
CA PRO A 78 0.42 -15.06 -3.92
C PRO A 78 0.62 -13.60 -3.52
N THR A 79 1.60 -13.35 -2.65
CA THR A 79 1.93 -12.03 -2.12
C THR A 79 3.33 -12.00 -1.50
N PHE A 80 3.62 -10.98 -0.70
CA PHE A 80 4.84 -10.84 0.09
C PHE A 80 4.49 -10.73 1.57
N SER A 81 5.42 -11.07 2.47
CA SER A 81 5.32 -10.75 3.89
C SER A 81 6.14 -9.51 4.22
N PHE A 82 5.54 -8.59 4.97
CA PHE A 82 6.21 -7.41 5.51
C PHE A 82 6.76 -7.62 6.93
N ALA A 83 6.41 -8.70 7.63
CA ALA A 83 6.73 -8.92 9.03
C ALA A 83 8.22 -8.80 9.38
N LYS A 84 9.11 -9.13 8.43
CA LYS A 84 10.57 -8.99 8.57
C LYS A 84 11.19 -8.05 7.53
N ALA A 85 10.37 -7.48 6.64
CA ALA A 85 10.84 -6.62 5.59
C ALA A 85 11.25 -5.26 6.16
N THR A 86 12.36 -4.71 5.67
CA THR A 86 12.72 -3.31 5.89
C THR A 86 12.81 -2.59 4.55
N PHE A 87 12.62 -1.28 4.58
CA PHE A 87 12.68 -0.45 3.38
C PHE A 87 13.64 0.71 3.59
N GLU A 88 14.68 0.75 2.77
CA GLU A 88 15.71 1.79 2.80
C GLU A 88 15.37 2.89 1.79
N SER A 89 15.17 4.11 2.28
CA SER A 89 14.85 5.28 1.46
C SER A 89 15.28 6.57 2.18
N GLU A 90 15.70 7.57 1.42
CA GLU A 90 15.94 8.93 1.93
C GLU A 90 14.64 9.74 2.11
N LEU A 91 13.56 9.33 1.45
CA LEU A 91 12.32 10.11 1.36
C LEU A 91 11.17 9.51 2.16
N ILE A 92 11.13 8.19 2.28
CA ILE A 92 10.00 7.45 2.84
C ILE A 92 10.44 6.69 4.08
N GLU A 93 9.59 6.71 5.09
CA GLU A 93 9.61 5.73 6.16
C GLU A 93 8.42 4.78 5.98
N PHE A 94 8.72 3.52 5.69
CA PHE A 94 7.70 2.49 5.55
C PHE A 94 7.53 1.71 6.85
N ILE A 95 6.29 1.59 7.31
CA ILE A 95 5.92 0.78 8.47
C ILE A 95 4.86 -0.22 8.00
N GLY A 96 5.24 -1.49 7.88
CA GLY A 96 4.33 -2.59 7.59
C GLY A 96 4.05 -3.40 8.84
N ARG A 97 2.77 -3.51 9.22
CA ARG A 97 2.29 -4.33 10.34
C ARG A 97 1.39 -5.45 9.85
N GLU A 98 1.73 -6.66 10.25
CA GLU A 98 1.02 -7.90 9.99
C GLU A 98 0.64 -8.53 11.33
N THR A 99 -0.62 -8.36 11.75
CA THR A 99 -1.06 -8.72 13.12
C THR A 99 -1.16 -10.22 13.34
N ALA A 100 -1.44 -10.97 12.29
CA ALA A 100 -1.46 -12.44 12.29
C ALA A 100 -0.78 -12.99 11.03
N ASP A 101 -0.32 -14.22 11.09
CA ASP A 101 0.28 -14.94 9.98
C ASP A 101 -0.80 -15.55 9.05
N ARG A 102 -0.39 -16.38 8.11
CA ARG A 102 -1.29 -17.06 7.17
C ARG A 102 -2.13 -18.18 7.80
N ASN A 103 -1.75 -18.65 8.99
CA ASN A 103 -2.43 -19.68 9.77
C ASN A 103 -3.30 -19.09 10.87
N PHE A 104 -3.52 -17.76 10.85
CA PHE A 104 -4.29 -17.01 11.85
C PHE A 104 -3.61 -16.92 13.22
N ASP A 105 -2.33 -17.30 13.33
CA ASP A 105 -1.56 -17.17 14.55
C ASP A 105 -1.08 -15.71 14.70
N PRO A 106 -1.09 -15.11 15.92
CA PRO A 106 -0.54 -13.78 16.14
C PRO A 106 0.92 -13.66 15.65
N LEU A 107 1.25 -12.55 14.98
CA LEU A 107 2.55 -12.38 14.33
C LEU A 107 3.33 -11.14 14.79
N GLN A 108 2.73 -9.95 14.75
CA GLN A 108 3.35 -8.72 15.23
C GLN A 108 2.43 -8.00 16.22
N GLU A 109 3.00 -7.55 17.33
CA GLU A 109 2.33 -6.64 18.27
C GLU A 109 2.42 -5.20 17.77
N LEU A 110 1.33 -4.44 17.93
CA LEU A 110 1.28 -3.02 17.61
C LEU A 110 1.84 -2.22 18.78
N ASN A 111 2.81 -1.35 18.50
CA ASN A 111 3.41 -0.49 19.52
C ASN A 111 2.59 0.80 19.71
N ILE A 112 3.02 1.65 20.63
CA ILE A 112 2.29 2.91 20.94
C ILE A 112 2.19 3.86 19.73
N ASP A 113 3.21 3.90 18.86
CA ASP A 113 3.19 4.76 17.67
C ASP A 113 2.22 4.22 16.61
N ASP A 114 2.15 2.90 16.45
CA ASP A 114 1.16 2.25 15.60
C ASP A 114 -0.27 2.55 16.11
N GLN A 115 -0.50 2.44 17.42
CA GLN A 115 -1.80 2.74 18.03
C GLN A 115 -2.19 4.21 17.89
N ASN A 116 -1.25 5.15 18.04
CA ASN A 116 -1.51 6.57 17.83
C ASN A 116 -1.99 6.87 16.39
N ILE A 117 -1.47 6.13 15.40
CA ILE A 117 -1.95 6.23 14.01
C ILE A 117 -3.36 5.64 13.90
N LEU A 118 -3.58 4.44 14.45
CA LEU A 118 -4.85 3.73 14.31
C LEU A 118 -6.00 4.44 15.04
N ASP A 119 -5.78 4.99 16.22
CA ASP A 119 -6.80 5.73 16.98
C ASP A 119 -7.35 6.94 16.20
N VAL A 120 -6.51 7.55 15.34
CA VAL A 120 -6.90 8.70 14.52
C VAL A 120 -7.55 8.27 13.21
N TYR A 121 -6.97 7.29 12.52
CA TYR A 121 -7.32 7.00 11.12
C TYR A 121 -8.07 5.67 10.90
N ASN A 122 -7.98 4.73 11.82
CA ASN A 122 -8.54 3.38 11.70
C ASN A 122 -8.89 2.75 13.07
N PRO A 123 -9.78 3.39 13.87
CA PRO A 123 -10.10 2.91 15.23
C PRO A 123 -10.76 1.53 15.25
N ASP A 124 -11.34 1.11 14.13
CA ASP A 124 -11.98 -0.20 13.96
C ASP A 124 -10.98 -1.30 13.54
N ASN A 125 -9.68 -0.98 13.40
CA ASN A 125 -8.62 -1.91 12.98
C ASN A 125 -8.94 -2.64 11.66
N MET A 126 -9.59 -1.96 10.72
CA MET A 126 -9.94 -2.54 9.41
C MET A 126 -8.69 -2.86 8.61
N ILE A 127 -8.71 -4.01 7.91
CA ILE A 127 -7.62 -4.46 7.05
C ILE A 127 -8.11 -4.85 5.63
N PRO A 128 -7.28 -4.71 4.59
CA PRO A 128 -6.03 -3.94 4.60
C PRO A 128 -6.29 -2.44 4.75
N PHE A 129 -5.39 -1.77 5.46
CA PHE A 129 -5.37 -0.32 5.61
C PHE A 129 -4.02 0.22 5.14
N LEU A 130 -4.06 1.27 4.33
CA LEU A 130 -2.87 1.97 3.85
C LEU A 130 -3.05 3.47 4.10
N LEU A 131 -2.09 4.07 4.79
CA LEU A 131 -2.00 5.49 5.06
C LEU A 131 -0.72 6.05 4.45
N ILE A 132 -0.84 7.16 3.75
CA ILE A 132 0.27 7.90 3.14
C ILE A 132 0.29 9.27 3.79
N ASP A 133 1.34 9.49 4.58
CA ASP A 133 1.74 10.75 5.19
C ASP A 133 0.72 11.40 6.13
N GLY A 134 -0.28 10.64 6.60
CA GLY A 134 -1.41 11.19 7.35
C GLY A 134 -2.43 11.96 6.49
N GLN A 135 -2.13 12.14 5.20
CA GLN A 135 -2.90 12.97 4.28
C GLN A 135 -3.86 12.14 3.41
N TYR A 136 -3.46 10.93 3.05
CA TYR A 136 -4.27 10.05 2.21
C TYR A 136 -4.39 8.68 2.84
N MET A 137 -5.59 8.11 2.82
CA MET A 137 -5.79 6.75 3.32
C MET A 137 -6.74 5.96 2.44
N ARG A 138 -6.66 4.63 2.56
CA ARG A 138 -7.64 3.73 1.97
C ARG A 138 -7.84 2.48 2.81
N PHE A 139 -9.03 1.92 2.67
CA PHE A 139 -9.36 0.57 3.11
C PHE A 139 -9.52 -0.37 1.92
N GLY A 140 -9.28 -1.66 2.15
CA GLY A 140 -9.45 -2.70 1.14
C GLY A 140 -8.41 -2.65 0.02
N SER A 141 -8.61 -3.49 -0.99
CA SER A 141 -7.80 -3.53 -2.20
C SER A 141 -8.66 -3.26 -3.43
N SER A 142 -8.07 -2.57 -4.42
CA SER A 142 -8.69 -2.37 -5.74
C SER A 142 -8.58 -3.63 -6.60
N ILE A 143 -7.64 -4.52 -6.25
CA ILE A 143 -7.36 -5.77 -6.96
C ILE A 143 -8.15 -6.89 -6.27
N LYS A 144 -9.05 -7.54 -7.03
CA LYS A 144 -9.87 -8.66 -6.52
C LYS A 144 -8.98 -9.90 -6.32
N PRO A 145 -9.02 -10.56 -5.14
CA PRO A 145 -8.20 -11.75 -4.88
C PRO A 145 -8.45 -12.92 -5.83
N GLU A 146 -9.67 -13.04 -6.35
CA GLU A 146 -10.05 -14.04 -7.38
C GLU A 146 -9.12 -14.04 -8.60
N LEU A 147 -8.62 -12.87 -9.01
CA LEU A 147 -7.71 -12.75 -10.16
C LEU A 147 -6.33 -13.38 -9.90
N LEU A 148 -5.91 -13.44 -8.64
CA LEU A 148 -4.60 -13.95 -8.23
C LEU A 148 -4.70 -15.30 -7.52
N GLN A 149 -5.91 -15.81 -7.27
CA GLN A 149 -6.09 -17.05 -6.53
C GLN A 149 -5.43 -18.21 -7.27
N ASN A 150 -4.65 -19.01 -6.54
CA ASN A 150 -3.99 -20.22 -7.05
C ASN A 150 -3.00 -20.03 -8.21
N ILE A 151 -2.59 -18.80 -8.55
CA ILE A 151 -1.50 -18.58 -9.52
C ILE A 151 -0.14 -18.42 -8.81
N GLY A 152 0.95 -18.55 -9.58
CA GLY A 152 2.33 -18.41 -9.08
C GLY A 152 2.77 -16.95 -8.97
N HIS A 153 3.72 -16.66 -8.06
CA HIS A 153 4.34 -15.33 -7.96
C HIS A 153 4.97 -14.87 -9.27
N ASP A 154 5.68 -15.76 -9.96
CA ASP A 154 6.28 -15.48 -11.26
C ASP A 154 5.24 -15.19 -12.34
N THR A 155 4.08 -15.85 -12.29
CA THR A 155 2.96 -15.53 -13.17
C THR A 155 2.50 -14.10 -12.93
N VAL A 156 2.29 -13.69 -11.67
CA VAL A 156 1.89 -12.32 -11.35
C VAL A 156 2.93 -11.30 -11.85
N ARG A 157 4.22 -11.55 -11.61
CA ARG A 157 5.31 -10.69 -12.12
C ARG A 157 5.28 -10.55 -13.63
N ASN A 158 5.12 -11.66 -14.34
CA ASN A 158 5.04 -11.66 -15.79
C ASN A 158 3.82 -10.86 -16.26
N GLU A 159 2.65 -11.08 -15.68
CA GLU A 159 1.43 -10.34 -15.99
C GLU A 159 1.60 -8.82 -15.77
N ILE A 160 2.29 -8.39 -14.71
CA ILE A 160 2.61 -6.97 -14.46
C ILE A 160 3.44 -6.35 -15.59
N SER A 161 4.29 -7.13 -16.28
CA SER A 161 5.06 -6.64 -17.43
C SER A 161 4.27 -6.58 -18.74
N LEU A 162 3.13 -7.29 -18.81
CA LEU A 162 2.33 -7.39 -20.03
C LEU A 162 1.31 -6.24 -20.11
N GLU A 163 1.40 -5.47 -21.19
CA GLU A 163 0.53 -4.29 -21.41
C GLU A 163 -0.96 -4.66 -21.44
N LYS A 164 -1.31 -5.79 -22.06
CA LYS A 164 -2.70 -6.26 -22.25
C LYS A 164 -3.22 -7.14 -21.11
N SER A 165 -2.42 -7.40 -20.08
CA SER A 165 -2.85 -8.20 -18.92
C SER A 165 -3.88 -7.46 -18.07
N GLU A 166 -4.98 -8.12 -17.72
CA GLU A 166 -5.94 -7.60 -16.74
C GLU A 166 -5.33 -7.52 -15.33
N ILE A 167 -4.65 -8.60 -14.88
CA ILE A 167 -3.94 -8.63 -13.60
C ILE A 167 -2.91 -7.51 -13.53
N GLY A 168 -2.08 -7.41 -14.56
CA GLY A 168 -1.04 -6.40 -14.68
C GLY A 168 -1.62 -4.99 -14.72
N LYS A 169 -2.72 -4.76 -15.45
CA LYS A 169 -3.39 -3.46 -15.49
C LYS A 169 -3.85 -3.03 -14.10
N MET A 170 -4.57 -3.90 -13.38
CA MET A 170 -5.10 -3.57 -12.05
C MET A 170 -4.00 -3.28 -11.04
N ILE A 171 -2.90 -4.04 -11.07
CA ILE A 171 -1.74 -3.79 -10.20
C ILE A 171 -1.05 -2.48 -10.59
N ARG A 172 -0.78 -2.25 -11.87
CA ARG A 172 -0.13 -1.01 -12.34
C ARG A 172 -0.95 0.25 -12.05
N GLU A 173 -2.27 0.19 -12.17
CA GLU A 173 -3.15 1.32 -11.82
C GLU A 173 -3.09 1.65 -10.33
N GLU A 174 -3.14 0.65 -9.46
CA GLU A 174 -3.02 0.86 -8.01
C GLU A 174 -1.62 1.32 -7.61
N THR A 175 -0.57 0.74 -8.20
CA THR A 175 0.82 1.20 -8.07
C THR A 175 0.97 2.67 -8.45
N LYS A 176 0.36 3.07 -9.57
CA LYS A 176 0.36 4.47 -10.03
C LYS A 176 -0.30 5.37 -8.98
N ASN A 177 -1.47 5.00 -8.47
CA ASN A 177 -2.17 5.80 -7.45
C ASN A 177 -1.32 6.00 -6.20
N ILE A 178 -0.71 4.94 -5.67
CA ILE A 178 0.19 5.01 -4.50
C ILE A 178 1.38 5.92 -4.79
N THR A 179 2.02 5.74 -5.95
CA THR A 179 3.20 6.53 -6.36
C THR A 179 2.85 8.02 -6.50
N THR A 180 1.74 8.35 -7.17
CA THR A 180 1.27 9.74 -7.32
C THR A 180 1.02 10.38 -5.96
N LEU A 181 0.37 9.68 -5.03
CA LEU A 181 0.08 10.22 -3.69
C LEU A 181 1.33 10.42 -2.86
N ILE A 182 2.29 9.50 -2.92
CA ILE A 182 3.61 9.69 -2.29
C ILE A 182 4.30 10.92 -2.89
N CYS A 183 4.28 11.09 -4.22
CA CYS A 183 4.89 12.23 -4.89
C CYS A 183 4.33 13.58 -4.43
N LYS A 184 3.02 13.65 -4.18
CA LYS A 184 2.39 14.85 -3.58
C LYS A 184 2.93 15.17 -2.19
N CYS A 185 3.34 14.16 -1.42
CA CYS A 185 3.87 14.33 -0.06
C CYS A 185 5.37 14.67 -0.03
N VAL A 186 6.16 14.20 -1.01
CA VAL A 186 7.63 14.38 -1.02
C VAL A 186 8.13 15.54 -1.90
N SER A 187 7.22 16.28 -2.57
CA SER A 187 7.48 17.52 -3.33
C SER A 187 8.66 17.41 -4.34
N ASP A 188 8.56 16.51 -5.30
CA ASP A 188 9.45 16.37 -6.46
C ASP A 188 10.93 16.04 -6.19
N LYS A 189 11.23 15.54 -4.99
CA LYS A 189 12.58 15.12 -4.61
C LYS A 189 13.08 13.85 -5.30
N SER A 190 12.22 13.13 -6.02
CA SER A 190 12.60 11.94 -6.81
C SER A 190 12.22 12.10 -8.29
N ASP A 191 13.03 11.52 -9.18
CA ASP A 191 12.85 11.62 -10.63
C ASP A 191 11.51 11.04 -11.11
N ILE A 192 10.99 10.00 -10.45
CA ILE A 192 9.66 9.44 -10.74
C ILE A 192 8.56 10.50 -10.58
N CYS A 193 8.63 11.37 -9.57
CA CYS A 193 7.63 12.40 -9.32
C CYS A 193 7.64 13.47 -10.40
N LYS A 194 8.83 13.92 -10.81
CA LYS A 194 8.99 14.84 -11.94
C LYS A 194 8.40 14.25 -13.22
N SER A 195 8.64 12.96 -13.48
CA SER A 195 8.09 12.28 -14.66
C SER A 195 6.56 12.18 -14.61
N MET A 196 5.98 11.91 -13.45
CA MET A 196 4.53 11.84 -13.26
C MET A 196 3.87 13.20 -13.46
N GLU A 197 4.46 14.27 -12.92
CA GLU A 197 3.97 15.64 -13.09
C GLU A 197 3.94 16.04 -14.58
N ILE A 198 4.96 15.67 -15.36
CA ILE A 198 4.99 15.90 -16.81
C ILE A 198 3.86 15.14 -17.52
N ILE A 199 3.56 13.90 -17.11
CA ILE A 199 2.50 13.08 -17.72
C ILE A 199 1.12 13.65 -17.38
N GLU A 200 0.88 14.06 -16.14
CA GLU A 200 -0.39 14.66 -15.71
C GLU A 200 -0.66 15.95 -16.49
N LYS A 201 0.32 16.86 -16.57
CA LYS A 201 0.22 18.09 -17.36
C LYS A 201 -0.07 17.83 -18.84
N ARG A 202 0.47 16.76 -19.43
CA ARG A 202 0.19 16.38 -20.84
C ARG A 202 -1.24 15.87 -21.04
N ASN A 203 -1.84 15.25 -20.03
CA ASN A 203 -3.21 14.73 -20.13
C ASN A 203 -4.27 15.82 -19.85
N GLU A 204 -3.91 16.92 -19.19
CA GLU A 204 -4.81 18.08 -18.99
C GLU A 204 -4.90 19.00 -20.22
N ILE A 205 -3.96 18.86 -21.18
CA ILE A 205 -3.86 19.69 -22.38
C ILE A 205 -4.50 19.00 -23.61
N ASN A 206 -4.86 17.71 -23.52
CA ASN A 206 -5.55 16.94 -24.56
C ASN A 206 -7.01 16.67 -24.19
#